data_AF-A0A259RQD5-F1
#
_entry.id   AF-A0A259RQD5-F1
#
_cell.length_a   1.000
_cell.length_b   1.000
_cell.length_c   1.000
_cell.angle_alpha   90.00
_cell.angle_beta   90.00
_cell.angle_gamma   90.00
#
_symmetry.space_group_name_H-M   'P 1'
#
loop_
_entity.id
_entity.type
_entity.pdbx_description
1 polymer ?
#
loop_
_entity_poly.entity_id
_entity_poly.type
_entity_poly.pdbx_seq_one_letter_code
_entity_poly.pdbx_strand_id
1 'polypeptide(L)'
;MNVRLLTAMACVIALSGCAQVAHLTEGSQTDQEQKSAGVKPQEAAPAISSTAKDKPAAQGSHTEATEAESKRGIYGNPPRHSPFAKLKLGMSSKQVTDLIGEPTDQKSYMTGKIWIPFYFGSDRARLEYRYKGQGVLTFVGGGGFVSSNFTLYRVIYNPKEEGYEH
;
A
#
# COMPACT_ATOMS: atom_id res chain seq x y z
N MET A 1 14.48 42.28 40.85
CA MET A 1 13.68 41.07 40.51
C MET A 1 12.51 41.53 39.68
N ASN A 2 12.49 41.12 38.42
CA ASN A 2 11.84 41.81 37.31
C ASN A 2 10.52 41.16 36.94
N VAL A 3 9.42 41.91 36.97
CA VAL A 3 8.28 41.78 36.04
C VAL A 3 7.64 43.16 35.85
N ARG A 4 7.92 43.80 34.71
CA ARG A 4 7.12 44.91 34.14
C ARG A 4 6.57 44.35 32.81
N LEU A 5 5.30 44.00 32.74
CA LEU A 5 4.20 44.87 32.33
C LEU A 5 4.48 45.58 31.00
N LEU A 6 4.21 44.89 29.89
CA LEU A 6 3.97 45.47 28.56
C LEU A 6 3.09 44.48 27.76
N THR A 7 2.18 44.80 26.85
CA THR A 7 1.31 45.93 26.48
C THR A 7 0.57 45.43 25.22
N ALA A 8 -0.72 45.75 25.12
CA ALA A 8 -1.52 45.88 23.89
C ALA A 8 -1.76 44.67 22.96
N MET A 9 -2.96 44.13 23.13
CA MET A 9 -3.90 43.74 22.09
C MET A 9 -4.08 44.85 21.03
N ALA A 10 -3.84 44.56 19.74
CA ALA A 10 -4.41 45.27 18.59
C ALA A 10 -4.37 44.46 17.29
N CYS A 11 -5.57 44.06 16.88
CA CYS A 11 -6.10 43.68 15.57
C CYS A 11 -5.34 44.15 14.30
N VAL A 12 -5.10 43.25 13.33
CA VAL A 12 -5.42 43.46 11.89
C VAL A 12 -5.65 42.09 11.23
N ILE A 13 -6.90 41.77 10.90
CA ILE A 13 -7.29 40.70 9.97
C ILE A 13 -7.50 41.38 8.61
N ALA A 14 -6.67 41.03 7.62
CA ALA A 14 -6.84 41.48 6.24
C ALA A 14 -7.26 40.30 5.36
N LEU A 15 -8.46 40.39 4.80
CA LEU A 15 -8.97 39.59 3.69
C LEU A 15 -8.39 40.12 2.36
N SER A 16 -8.01 39.23 1.43
CA SER A 16 -8.03 39.38 -0.05
C SER A 16 -7.03 38.36 -0.65
N GLY A 17 -7.32 37.53 -1.65
CA GLY A 17 -8.48 37.42 -2.53
C GLY A 17 -8.30 36.23 -3.49
N CYS A 18 -9.40 35.77 -4.09
CA CYS A 18 -9.40 34.90 -5.25
C CYS A 18 -9.14 35.75 -6.51
N ALA A 19 -8.17 35.39 -7.34
CA ALA A 19 -8.15 35.81 -8.74
C ALA A 19 -7.37 34.81 -9.59
N GLN A 20 -8.14 34.08 -10.38
CA GLN A 20 -7.76 33.50 -11.67
C GLN A 20 -7.47 34.64 -12.65
N VAL A 21 -6.46 34.52 -13.51
CA VAL A 21 -6.50 34.88 -14.95
C VAL A 21 -5.17 34.50 -15.62
N ALA A 22 -5.33 33.96 -16.83
CA ALA A 22 -4.32 33.49 -17.75
C ALA A 22 -3.42 34.62 -18.32
N HIS A 23 -2.19 34.26 -18.69
CA HIS A 23 -1.43 35.01 -19.70
C HIS A 23 -0.59 34.07 -20.59
N LEU A 24 -1.10 33.94 -21.82
CA LEU A 24 -0.47 33.84 -23.15
C LEU A 24 1.01 33.41 -23.30
N THR A 25 1.17 32.29 -24.02
CA THR A 25 1.88 32.12 -25.30
C THR A 25 3.09 33.00 -25.64
N GLU A 26 4.26 32.35 -25.72
CA GLU A 26 5.32 32.39 -26.75
C GLU A 26 6.18 31.14 -26.44
N GLY A 27 6.40 30.13 -27.27
CA GLY A 27 6.56 30.08 -28.72
C GLY A 27 8.04 29.96 -29.07
N SER A 28 8.65 28.77 -28.96
CA SER A 28 9.72 28.36 -29.88
C SER A 28 10.01 26.85 -29.79
N GLN A 29 10.00 26.24 -30.97
CA GLN A 29 10.12 24.81 -31.28
C GLN A 29 11.55 24.30 -31.17
N THR A 30 11.70 23.02 -30.82
CA THR A 30 12.69 22.15 -31.43
C THR A 30 12.05 20.79 -31.71
N ASP A 31 12.00 20.45 -32.99
CA ASP A 31 11.54 19.18 -33.55
C ASP A 31 12.46 18.02 -33.18
N GLN A 32 11.87 16.91 -32.74
CA GLN A 32 12.45 15.57 -32.91
C GLN A 32 11.35 14.63 -33.41
N GLU A 33 11.56 14.23 -34.65
CA GLU A 33 10.87 13.24 -35.45
C GLU A 33 10.85 11.85 -34.80
N GLN A 34 9.70 11.19 -34.77
CA GLN A 34 9.64 9.74 -34.96
C GLN A 34 8.27 9.27 -35.49
N LYS A 35 8.31 9.00 -36.79
CA LYS A 35 7.39 8.24 -37.64
C LYS A 35 7.14 6.82 -37.11
N SER A 36 5.87 6.43 -36.97
CA SER A 36 5.38 5.12 -37.44
C SER A 36 3.86 5.11 -37.60
N ALA A 37 3.43 4.82 -38.83
CA ALA A 37 2.09 4.38 -39.23
C ALA A 37 1.68 3.12 -38.44
N GLY A 38 0.40 2.71 -38.35
CA GLY A 38 -0.84 3.17 -38.93
C GLY A 38 -1.94 2.22 -38.44
N VAL A 39 -3.11 2.76 -38.10
CA VAL A 39 -4.28 2.01 -37.65
C VAL A 39 -5.09 1.60 -38.89
N LYS A 40 -5.48 0.32 -38.98
CA LYS A 40 -6.64 -0.10 -39.76
C LYS A 40 -7.56 -1.00 -38.90
N PRO A 41 -8.88 -0.73 -38.86
CA PRO A 41 -9.87 -1.56 -38.17
C PRO A 41 -10.18 -2.85 -38.94
N GLN A 42 -10.48 -3.93 -38.23
CA GLN A 42 -11.08 -5.13 -38.83
C GLN A 42 -12.23 -5.64 -37.95
N GLU A 43 -13.39 -5.77 -38.59
CA GLU A 43 -14.72 -6.06 -38.05
C GLU A 43 -15.14 -7.51 -38.34
N ALA A 44 -15.79 -8.15 -37.34
CA ALA A 44 -16.75 -9.28 -37.37
C ALA A 44 -16.34 -10.62 -38.04
N ALA A 45 -16.73 -11.84 -37.64
CA ALA A 45 -17.72 -12.47 -36.73
C ALA A 45 -17.27 -13.97 -36.57
N PRO A 46 -18.03 -14.96 -36.02
CA PRO A 46 -19.35 -14.93 -35.38
C PRO A 46 -19.42 -15.67 -34.01
N ALA A 47 -20.62 -15.63 -33.43
CA ALA A 47 -21.05 -16.34 -32.23
C ALA A 47 -21.01 -17.87 -32.37
N ILE A 48 -20.70 -18.55 -31.27
CA ILE A 48 -21.27 -19.87 -30.95
C ILE A 48 -21.87 -19.83 -29.54
N SER A 49 -23.14 -20.20 -29.48
CA SER A 49 -23.95 -20.40 -28.30
C SER A 49 -24.26 -21.89 -28.20
N SER A 50 -24.10 -22.53 -27.04
CA SER A 50 -24.85 -23.74 -26.63
C SER A 50 -24.53 -24.14 -25.17
N THR A 51 -25.45 -23.76 -24.29
CA THR A 51 -26.16 -24.61 -23.31
C THR A 51 -25.39 -25.61 -22.42
N ALA A 52 -25.26 -25.22 -21.15
CA ALA A 52 -25.59 -25.93 -19.90
C ALA A 52 -25.69 -27.47 -19.87
N LYS A 53 -24.95 -28.11 -18.94
CA LYS A 53 -25.52 -29.06 -17.97
C LYS A 53 -24.59 -29.36 -16.77
N ASP A 54 -25.16 -29.18 -15.58
CA ASP A 54 -24.92 -29.86 -14.28
C ASP A 54 -23.60 -29.75 -13.49
N LYS A 55 -23.70 -29.00 -12.37
CA LYS A 55 -23.58 -29.45 -10.96
C LYS A 55 -22.65 -28.57 -10.11
N PRO A 56 -23.15 -27.91 -9.04
CA PRO A 56 -22.29 -27.24 -8.07
C PRO A 56 -21.73 -28.26 -7.09
N ALA A 57 -20.48 -28.69 -7.31
CA ALA A 57 -19.68 -29.30 -6.26
C ALA A 57 -19.13 -28.18 -5.37
N ALA A 58 -19.95 -27.77 -4.40
CA ALA A 58 -19.49 -27.02 -3.26
C ALA A 58 -18.51 -27.88 -2.46
N GLN A 59 -17.21 -27.66 -2.64
CA GLN A 59 -16.16 -28.09 -1.72
C GLN A 59 -14.88 -27.35 -2.07
N GLY A 60 -14.72 -26.18 -1.47
CA GLY A 60 -13.57 -25.32 -1.72
C GLY A 60 -13.37 -24.33 -0.58
N SER A 61 -13.34 -24.81 0.66
CA SER A 61 -12.84 -24.01 1.78
C SER A 61 -12.70 -24.92 2.99
N HIS A 62 -11.48 -25.07 3.52
CA HIS A 62 -11.17 -25.07 4.96
C HIS A 62 -9.70 -25.39 5.28
N THR A 63 -8.88 -25.78 4.29
CA THR A 63 -7.45 -26.09 4.56
C THR A 63 -6.53 -24.86 4.49
N GLU A 64 -6.88 -23.79 3.77
CA GLU A 64 -5.95 -22.65 3.57
C GLU A 64 -6.08 -21.55 4.63
N ALA A 65 -7.26 -21.43 5.26
CA ALA A 65 -7.45 -20.52 6.39
C ALA A 65 -6.53 -20.90 7.56
N THR A 66 -6.30 -22.19 7.79
CA THR A 66 -5.48 -22.69 8.90
C THR A 66 -3.97 -22.45 8.69
N GLU A 67 -3.45 -22.56 7.46
CA GLU A 67 -2.04 -22.25 7.19
C GLU A 67 -1.77 -20.73 7.21
N ALA A 68 -2.69 -19.92 6.67
CA ALA A 68 -2.59 -18.48 6.75
C ALA A 68 -2.80 -17.94 8.18
N GLU A 69 -3.50 -18.66 9.04
CA GLU A 69 -3.56 -18.30 10.46
C GLU A 69 -2.27 -18.69 11.20
N SER A 70 -1.71 -19.85 10.88
CA SER A 70 -0.46 -20.37 11.48
C SER A 70 0.75 -19.46 11.28
N LYS A 71 0.85 -18.77 10.13
CA LYS A 71 1.97 -17.84 9.83
C LYS A 71 1.73 -16.42 10.32
N ARG A 72 0.55 -16.13 10.90
CA ARG A 72 0.21 -14.82 11.46
C ARG A 72 0.73 -14.76 12.90
N GLY A 73 1.59 -13.79 13.20
CA GLY A 73 2.20 -13.77 14.53
C GLY A 73 3.34 -12.79 14.70
N ILE A 74 3.79 -12.66 15.95
CA ILE A 74 5.02 -11.97 16.32
C ILE A 74 6.03 -13.04 16.74
N TYR A 75 7.19 -13.05 16.08
CA TYR A 75 8.25 -14.05 16.26
C TYR A 75 9.57 -13.37 16.65
N GLY A 76 10.43 -14.09 17.37
CA GLY A 76 11.79 -13.62 17.69
C GLY A 76 11.96 -12.86 19.02
N ASN A 77 10.92 -12.74 19.85
CA ASN A 77 10.94 -12.07 21.16
C ASN A 77 11.68 -10.70 21.16
N PRO A 78 11.07 -9.65 20.59
CA PRO A 78 11.68 -8.33 20.54
C PRO A 78 11.97 -7.79 21.96
N PRO A 79 13.17 -7.24 22.22
CA PRO A 79 13.50 -6.62 23.50
C PRO A 79 12.51 -5.49 23.84
N ARG A 80 12.21 -5.30 25.13
CA ARG A 80 11.24 -4.27 25.58
C ARG A 80 11.58 -2.83 25.15
N HIS A 81 12.86 -2.55 24.94
CA HIS A 81 13.34 -1.24 24.49
C HIS A 81 13.37 -1.10 22.95
N SER A 82 13.19 -2.20 22.22
CA SER A 82 13.14 -2.18 20.76
C SER A 82 11.84 -1.53 20.28
N PRO A 83 11.87 -0.73 19.20
CA PRO A 83 10.64 -0.24 18.59
C PRO A 83 9.66 -1.36 18.20
N PHE A 84 10.15 -2.55 17.86
CA PHE A 84 9.33 -3.71 17.51
C PHE A 84 8.45 -4.20 18.68
N ALA A 85 8.81 -3.91 19.93
CA ALA A 85 8.00 -4.27 21.10
C ALA A 85 6.69 -3.46 21.19
N LYS A 86 6.59 -2.34 20.48
CA LYS A 86 5.37 -1.52 20.40
C LYS A 86 4.39 -2.05 19.34
N LEU A 87 4.83 -2.99 18.50
CA LEU A 87 4.05 -3.46 17.37
C LEU A 87 2.92 -4.41 17.80
N LYS A 88 1.79 -4.30 17.11
CA LYS A 88 0.58 -5.09 17.30
C LYS A 88 0.04 -5.48 15.94
N LEU A 89 -0.35 -6.75 15.81
CA LEU A 89 -0.97 -7.24 14.58
C LEU A 89 -2.25 -6.44 14.27
N GLY A 90 -2.47 -6.14 13.00
CA GLY A 90 -3.60 -5.35 12.51
C GLY A 90 -3.32 -3.85 12.35
N MET A 91 -2.21 -3.32 12.88
CA MET A 91 -1.84 -1.92 12.62
C MET A 91 -1.63 -1.65 11.13
N SER A 92 -2.05 -0.49 10.63
CA SER A 92 -1.79 -0.11 9.25
C SER A 92 -0.30 0.13 9.01
N SER A 93 0.15 -0.01 7.76
CA SER A 93 1.54 0.31 7.38
C SER A 93 1.93 1.73 7.82
N LYS A 94 1.05 2.71 7.63
CA LYS A 94 1.24 4.09 8.09
C LYS A 94 1.36 4.19 9.61
N GLN A 95 0.49 3.52 10.37
CA GLN A 95 0.58 3.51 11.83
C GLN A 95 1.91 2.91 12.32
N VAL A 96 2.41 1.90 11.61
CA VAL A 96 3.71 1.31 11.91
C VAL A 96 4.84 2.30 11.63
N THR A 97 4.89 2.91 10.45
CA THR A 97 5.96 3.88 10.13
C THR A 97 5.92 5.12 11.01
N ASP A 98 4.73 5.61 11.36
CA ASP A 98 4.56 6.70 12.34
C ASP A 98 5.11 6.33 13.73
N LEU A 99 5.08 5.03 14.11
CA LEU A 99 5.47 4.55 15.43
C LEU A 99 6.94 4.18 15.56
N ILE A 100 7.54 3.61 14.50
CA ILE A 100 8.90 3.06 14.52
C ILE A 100 9.85 3.67 13.49
N GLY A 101 9.36 4.58 12.64
CA GLY A 101 10.10 5.21 11.56
C GLY A 101 9.95 4.48 10.22
N GLU A 102 10.54 5.07 9.18
CA GLU A 102 10.58 4.47 7.84
C GLU A 102 11.47 3.21 7.81
N PRO A 103 11.12 2.20 6.98
CA PRO A 103 11.96 1.02 6.81
C PRO A 103 13.26 1.34 6.05
N THR A 104 14.23 0.45 6.18
CA THR A 104 15.46 0.48 5.37
C THR A 104 15.17 0.16 3.91
N ASP A 105 14.31 -0.83 3.67
CA ASP A 105 13.85 -1.21 2.35
C ASP A 105 12.42 -1.77 2.42
N GLN A 106 11.72 -1.72 1.30
CA GLN A 106 10.36 -2.21 1.17
C GLN A 106 10.12 -2.89 -0.17
N LYS A 107 9.32 -3.96 -0.16
CA LYS A 107 8.80 -4.57 -1.40
C LYS A 107 7.31 -4.83 -1.30
N SER A 108 6.62 -4.68 -2.43
CA SER A 108 5.23 -5.05 -2.59
C SER A 108 5.09 -6.07 -3.69
N TYR A 109 4.29 -7.12 -3.47
CA TYR A 109 4.03 -8.15 -4.46
C TYR A 109 2.60 -8.68 -4.36
N MET A 110 2.05 -9.10 -5.50
CA MET A 110 0.75 -9.75 -5.57
C MET A 110 0.89 -11.21 -5.10
N THR A 111 -0.10 -11.72 -4.37
CA THR A 111 -0.13 -13.13 -3.98
C THR A 111 -0.91 -13.93 -5.02
N GLY A 112 -0.85 -15.27 -4.97
CA GLY A 112 -1.69 -16.12 -5.81
C GLY A 112 -3.20 -15.93 -5.59
N LYS A 113 -3.60 -15.34 -4.46
CA LYS A 113 -5.01 -15.16 -4.09
C LYS A 113 -5.72 -14.11 -4.92
N ILE A 114 -4.99 -13.21 -5.58
CA ILE A 114 -5.59 -12.22 -6.47
C ILE A 114 -6.21 -12.83 -7.74
N TRP A 115 -5.75 -14.01 -8.14
CA TRP A 115 -6.19 -14.72 -9.34
C TRP A 115 -7.34 -15.70 -9.10
N ILE A 116 -7.74 -15.88 -7.84
CA ILE A 116 -8.87 -16.74 -7.48
C ILE A 116 -10.17 -15.98 -7.82
N PRO A 117 -10.99 -16.48 -8.75
CA PRO A 117 -12.28 -15.87 -9.04
C PRO A 117 -13.16 -15.79 -7.79
N PHE A 118 -13.88 -14.69 -7.61
CA PHE A 118 -14.76 -14.45 -6.45
C PHE A 118 -14.05 -14.44 -5.08
N TYR A 119 -12.73 -14.23 -5.04
CA TYR A 119 -12.00 -14.01 -3.79
C TYR A 119 -12.10 -12.56 -3.32
N PHE A 120 -12.93 -12.32 -2.32
CA PHE A 120 -13.13 -11.00 -1.70
C PHE A 120 -12.31 -10.80 -0.42
N GLY A 121 -11.46 -11.76 -0.07
CA GLY A 121 -10.60 -11.70 1.12
C GLY A 121 -9.42 -10.74 1.00
N SER A 122 -8.75 -10.48 2.13
CA SER A 122 -7.46 -9.79 2.19
C SER A 122 -6.31 -10.68 1.72
N ASP A 123 -5.06 -10.23 1.81
CA ASP A 123 -3.87 -11.02 1.41
C ASP A 123 -3.84 -11.32 -0.10
N ARG A 124 -4.43 -10.45 -0.95
CA ARG A 124 -4.28 -10.46 -2.42
C ARG A 124 -2.98 -9.80 -2.87
N ALA A 125 -2.42 -8.95 -2.00
CA ALA A 125 -1.09 -8.40 -2.11
C ALA A 125 -0.43 -8.38 -0.72
N ARG A 126 0.89 -8.40 -0.72
CA ARG A 126 1.73 -8.25 0.47
C ARG A 126 2.69 -7.09 0.29
N LEU A 127 2.93 -6.43 1.40
CA LEU A 127 3.95 -5.41 1.55
C LEU A 127 4.90 -5.90 2.64
N GLU A 128 6.19 -5.89 2.38
CA GLU A 128 7.23 -6.25 3.35
C GLU A 128 8.09 -5.03 3.63
N TYR A 129 8.27 -4.74 4.91
CA TYR A 129 9.20 -3.72 5.40
C TYR A 129 10.36 -4.40 6.09
N ARG A 130 11.57 -4.00 5.70
CA ARG A 130 12.80 -4.48 6.32
C ARG A 130 13.45 -3.36 7.12
N TYR A 131 13.78 -3.65 8.36
CA TYR A 131 14.47 -2.75 9.27
C TYR A 131 15.82 -3.37 9.61
N LYS A 132 16.90 -2.74 9.14
CA LYS A 132 18.26 -3.20 9.42
C LYS A 132 18.48 -3.34 10.92
N GLY A 133 18.98 -4.51 11.34
CA GLY A 133 19.26 -4.82 12.73
C GLY A 133 18.02 -4.99 13.63
N GLN A 134 16.82 -5.07 13.07
CA GLN A 134 15.58 -5.23 13.84
C GLN A 134 14.71 -6.37 13.30
N GLY A 135 14.62 -6.53 11.98
CA GLY A 135 13.90 -7.63 11.36
C GLY A 135 12.95 -7.20 10.25
N VAL A 136 11.95 -8.05 10.00
CA VAL A 136 11.04 -7.93 8.85
C VAL A 136 9.60 -7.87 9.33
N LEU A 137 8.84 -6.96 8.76
CA LEU A 137 7.40 -6.83 8.95
C LEU A 137 6.70 -7.22 7.65
N THR A 138 5.68 -8.08 7.74
CA THR A 138 4.84 -8.43 6.59
C THR A 138 3.44 -7.90 6.83
N PHE A 139 2.93 -7.18 5.84
CA PHE A 139 1.59 -6.64 5.81
C PHE A 139 0.77 -7.33 4.73
N VAL A 140 -0.52 -7.47 5.00
CA VAL A 140 -1.49 -8.00 4.04
C VAL A 140 -2.42 -6.90 3.58
N GLY A 141 -2.70 -6.86 2.28
CA GLY A 141 -3.57 -5.86 1.65
C GLY A 141 -4.43 -6.46 0.54
N GLY A 142 -5.08 -5.56 -0.22
CA GLY A 142 -5.91 -5.92 -1.36
C GLY A 142 -7.34 -6.38 -1.02
N GLY A 143 -7.84 -6.06 0.19
CA GLY A 143 -9.24 -6.34 0.55
C GLY A 143 -10.22 -5.43 -0.21
N GLY A 144 -11.12 -6.01 -1.01
CA GLY A 144 -12.06 -5.24 -1.84
C GLY A 144 -11.50 -4.76 -3.19
N PHE A 145 -12.32 -4.06 -3.97
CA PHE A 145 -11.99 -3.62 -5.34
C PHE A 145 -11.06 -2.39 -5.41
N VAL A 146 -10.92 -1.62 -4.32
CA VAL A 146 -10.23 -0.30 -4.31
C VAL A 146 -9.35 -0.08 -3.06
N SER A 147 -9.16 -1.07 -2.17
CA SER A 147 -8.45 -0.81 -0.90
C SER A 147 -6.96 -1.14 -1.00
N SER A 148 -6.13 -0.09 -1.04
CA SER A 148 -4.67 -0.16 -0.87
C SER A 148 -4.23 -0.22 0.59
N ASN A 149 -5.14 -0.52 1.53
CA ASN A 149 -4.82 -0.56 2.95
C ASN A 149 -4.09 -1.85 3.31
N PHE A 150 -2.84 -1.71 3.77
CA PHE A 150 -2.00 -2.81 4.25
C PHE A 150 -2.01 -2.85 5.79
N THR A 151 -2.28 -4.03 6.35
CA THR A 151 -2.34 -4.26 7.80
C THR A 151 -1.28 -5.25 8.25
N LEU A 152 -0.69 -5.00 9.42
CA LEU A 152 0.43 -5.77 9.95
C LEU A 152 -0.03 -7.19 10.27
N TYR A 153 0.49 -8.15 9.52
CA TYR A 153 0.12 -9.54 9.61
C TYR A 153 1.18 -10.38 10.33
N ARG A 154 2.45 -10.02 10.15
CA ARG A 154 3.55 -10.75 10.78
C ARG A 154 4.69 -9.81 11.15
N VAL A 155 5.30 -10.09 12.30
CA VAL A 155 6.51 -9.44 12.79
C VAL A 155 7.55 -10.53 13.02
N ILE A 156 8.70 -10.44 12.37
CA ILE A 156 9.85 -11.31 12.63
C ILE A 156 10.95 -10.41 13.16
N TYR A 157 11.23 -10.51 14.46
CA TYR A 157 12.38 -9.84 15.05
C TYR A 157 13.66 -10.63 14.76
N ASN A 158 14.62 -9.98 14.11
CA ASN A 158 15.94 -10.53 13.83
C ASN A 158 16.99 -9.40 13.94
N PRO A 159 17.83 -9.38 14.99
CA PRO A 159 18.85 -8.35 15.14
C PRO A 159 19.98 -8.45 14.11
N LYS A 160 20.02 -9.51 13.31
CA LYS A 160 20.99 -9.72 12.22
C LYS A 160 20.41 -9.42 10.83
N GLU A 161 19.22 -8.84 10.76
CA GLU A 161 18.61 -8.48 9.48
C GLU A 161 19.45 -7.41 8.76
N GLU A 162 19.83 -7.66 7.50
CA GLU A 162 20.67 -6.72 6.74
C GLU A 162 19.90 -5.47 6.30
N GLY A 163 18.58 -5.59 6.14
CA GLY A 163 17.67 -4.50 5.86
C GLY A 163 17.38 -4.23 4.38
N TYR A 164 17.94 -5.02 3.46
CA TYR A 164 17.79 -4.84 2.01
C TYR A 164 17.15 -6.07 1.36
N GLU A 165 16.42 -5.85 0.27
CA GLU A 165 16.03 -6.92 -0.64
C GLU A 165 17.22 -7.36 -1.50
N HIS A 166 17.29 -8.68 -1.77
CA HIS A 166 18.28 -9.30 -2.64
C HIS A 166 17.59 -9.94 -3.85
#